data_AF-A0A6P0YW34-F1
#
_entry.id   AF-A0A6P0YW34-F1
#
_cell.length_a   1.000
_cell.length_b   1.000
_cell.length_c   1.000
_cell.angle_alpha   90.00
_cell.angle_beta   90.00
_cell.angle_gamma   90.00
#
_symmetry.space_group_name_H-M   'P 1'
#
loop_
_entity.id
_entity.type
_entity.pdbx_description
1 polymer ?
#
loop_
_entity_poly.entity_id
_entity_poly.type
_entity_poly.pdbx_seq_one_letter_code
_entity_poly.pdbx_strand_id
1 'polypeptide(L)' 'EMELQMAHTNKTLADEIETIFLATSTEYSFLSSSVVKEIAKFGGPIDHLVPASVVQDIQKCYANPPSHPR' A
#
# COMPACT_ATOMS: atom_id res chain seq x y z
N GLU A 1 12.71 -8.65 7.37
CA GLU A 1 12.71 -9.91 8.16
C GLU A 1 11.33 -10.55 8.22
N MET A 2 10.26 -9.81 8.58
CA MET A 2 8.87 -10.32 8.65
C MET A 2 8.45 -11.14 7.41
N GLU A 3 8.56 -10.59 6.20
CA GLU A 3 8.16 -11.27 4.97
C GLU A 3 8.97 -12.56 4.69
N LEU A 4 10.26 -12.58 5.06
CA LEU A 4 11.12 -13.75 4.89
C LEU A 4 10.72 -14.87 5.86
N GLN A 5 10.45 -14.52 7.12
CA GLN A 5 9.93 -15.47 8.10
C GLN A 5 8.58 -16.04 7.64
N MET A 6 7.67 -15.19 7.16
CA MET A 6 6.39 -15.64 6.59
C MET A 6 6.56 -16.56 5.38
N ALA A 7 7.50 -16.27 4.49
CA ALA A 7 7.80 -17.14 3.35
C ALA A 7 8.23 -18.55 3.80
N HIS A 8 9.11 -18.64 4.80
CA HIS A 8 9.52 -19.95 5.36
C HIS A 8 8.36 -20.69 6.03
N THR A 9 7.51 -19.98 6.78
CA THR A 9 6.30 -20.57 7.37
C THR A 9 5.36 -21.09 6.29
N ASN A 10 5.08 -20.28 5.25
CA ASN A 10 4.20 -20.67 4.15
C ASN A 10 4.73 -21.91 3.42
N LYS A 11 6.04 -21.99 3.17
CA LYS A 11 6.67 -23.17 2.55
C LYS A 11 6.49 -24.44 3.37
N THR A 12 6.53 -24.32 4.70
CA THR A 12 6.30 -25.47 5.62
C THR A 12 4.84 -25.92 5.60
N LEU A 13 3.89 -25.00 5.35
CA LEU A 13 2.46 -25.28 5.32
C LEU A 13 1.97 -25.78 3.94
N ALA A 14 2.60 -25.33 2.86
CA ALA A 14 2.29 -25.71 1.48
C ALA A 14 3.57 -25.70 0.63
N ASP A 15 4.14 -26.89 0.41
CA ASP A 15 5.44 -27.06 -0.24
C ASP A 15 5.42 -26.75 -1.76
N GLU A 16 4.24 -26.74 -2.38
CA GLU A 16 4.06 -26.36 -3.78
C GLU A 16 4.10 -24.84 -4.01
N ILE A 17 4.03 -24.03 -2.95
CA ILE A 17 4.02 -22.56 -3.03
C ILE A 17 5.45 -22.02 -2.90
N GLU A 18 5.77 -21.04 -3.73
CA GLU A 18 7.03 -20.30 -3.71
C GLU A 18 6.78 -18.80 -3.53
N THR A 19 7.62 -18.14 -2.72
CA THR A 19 7.55 -16.69 -2.49
C THR A 19 8.74 -16.02 -3.17
N ILE A 20 8.47 -15.14 -4.13
CA ILE A 20 9.49 -14.38 -4.85
C ILE A 20 9.54 -12.96 -4.30
N PHE A 21 10.75 -12.49 -3.96
CA PHE A 21 10.99 -11.13 -3.50
C PHE A 21 11.47 -10.25 -4.64
N LEU A 22 10.84 -9.09 -4.82
CA LEU A 22 11.24 -8.08 -5.78
C LEU A 22 11.68 -6.84 -5.03
N ALA A 23 12.88 -6.34 -5.32
CA ALA A 23 13.32 -5.05 -4.82
C ALA A 23 12.62 -3.93 -5.61
N THR A 24 12.04 -2.97 -4.90
CA THR A 24 11.46 -1.77 -5.51
C THR A 24 12.57 -0.94 -6.16
N SER A 25 12.29 -0.29 -7.29
CA SER A 25 13.20 0.70 -7.87
C SER A 25 13.42 1.87 -6.90
N THR A 26 14.61 2.45 -6.91
CA THR A 26 14.97 3.55 -6.00
C THR A 26 13.99 4.72 -6.08
N GLU A 27 13.50 5.04 -7.28
CA GLU A 27 12.52 6.10 -7.53
C GLU A 27 11.21 5.92 -6.73
N TYR A 28 10.78 4.68 -6.48
CA TYR A 28 9.54 4.40 -5.74
C TYR A 28 9.78 3.90 -4.31
N SER A 29 11.04 3.87 -3.84
CA SER A 29 11.38 3.33 -2.52
C SER A 29 10.74 4.07 -1.34
N PHE A 30 10.37 5.35 -1.53
CA PHE A 30 9.69 6.16 -0.52
C PHE A 30 8.17 5.99 -0.50
N LEU A 31 7.59 5.37 -1.53
CA LEU A 31 6.15 5.32 -1.73
C LEU A 31 5.53 4.21 -0.88
N SER A 32 4.54 4.57 -0.06
CA SER A 32 3.68 3.61 0.64
C SER A 32 2.25 4.09 0.69
N SER A 33 1.30 3.15 0.78
CA SER A 33 -0.13 3.50 0.90
C SER A 33 -0.42 4.36 2.13
N SER A 34 0.31 4.17 3.24
CA SER A 34 0.15 4.99 4.44
C SER A 34 0.55 6.43 4.19
N VAL A 35 1.70 6.67 3.54
CA VAL A 35 2.17 8.02 3.20
C VAL A 35 1.19 8.72 2.25
N VAL A 36 0.72 8.04 1.20
CA VAL A 36 -0.26 8.62 0.26
C VAL A 36 -1.56 9.01 0.98
N LYS A 37 -2.10 8.11 1.81
CA LYS A 37 -3.32 8.38 2.59
C LYS A 37 -3.14 9.51 3.58
N GLU A 38 -1.97 9.63 4.20
CA GLU A 38 -1.68 10.73 5.13
C GLU A 38 -1.64 12.08 4.41
N ILE A 39 -0.93 12.17 3.27
CA ILE A 39 -0.91 13.39 2.44
C ILE A 39 -2.34 13.78 2.03
N ALA A 40 -3.11 12.82 1.52
CA ALA A 40 -4.50 13.06 1.11
C ALA A 40 -5.40 13.49 2.28
N LYS A 41 -5.24 12.88 3.46
CA LYS A 41 -6.00 13.21 4.67
C LYS A 41 -5.80 14.67 5.09
N PHE A 42 -4.61 15.23 4.87
CA PHE A 42 -4.29 16.62 5.17
C PHE A 42 -4.44 17.55 3.95
N GLY A 43 -5.08 17.09 2.87
CA GLY A 43 -5.40 17.90 1.69
C GLY A 43 -4.22 18.16 0.76
N GLY A 44 -3.11 17.45 0.91
CA GLY A 44 -1.97 17.55 0.00
C GLY A 44 -2.21 16.84 -1.35
N PRO A 45 -1.47 17.22 -2.40
CA PRO A 45 -1.61 16.62 -3.73
C PRO A 45 -1.03 15.21 -3.79
N ILE A 46 -1.73 14.29 -4.45
CA ILE A 46 -1.32 12.87 -4.60
C ILE A 46 -1.28 12.39 -6.05
N ASP A 47 -1.60 13.25 -7.03
CA ASP A 47 -1.72 12.87 -8.45
C ASP A 47 -0.43 12.33 -9.07
N HIS A 48 0.71 12.67 -8.47
CA HIS A 48 2.04 12.21 -8.87
C HIS A 48 2.50 10.93 -8.14
N LEU A 49 1.70 10.45 -7.19
CA LEU A 49 2.03 9.29 -6.34
C LEU A 49 1.19 8.06 -6.69
N VAL A 50 0.05 8.25 -7.37
CA VAL A 50 -0.89 7.18 -7.71
C VAL A 50 -1.52 7.40 -9.08
N PRO A 51 -2.05 6.35 -9.73
CA PRO A 51 -2.84 6.49 -10.95
C PRO A 51 -4.08 7.38 -10.74
N ALA A 52 -4.53 8.05 -11.81
CA ALA A 52 -5.65 9.00 -11.75
C ALA A 52 -6.97 8.42 -11.20
N SER A 53 -7.26 7.14 -11.47
CA SER A 53 -8.44 6.45 -10.91
C SER A 53 -8.39 6.40 -9.38
N VAL A 54 -7.20 6.20 -8.80
CA VAL A 54 -7.00 6.10 -7.36
C VAL A 54 -7.16 7.46 -6.68
N VAL A 55 -6.73 8.56 -7.33
CA VAL A 55 -6.94 9.92 -6.82
C VAL A 55 -8.44 10.17 -6.58
N GLN A 56 -9.28 9.85 -7.57
CA GLN A 56 -10.72 10.08 -7.50
C GLN A 56 -11.34 9.29 -6.34
N ASP A 57 -10.93 8.05 -6.14
CA ASP A 57 -11.47 7.20 -5.08
C ASP A 57 -11.04 7.69 -3.68
N ILE A 58 -9.78 8.08 -3.53
CA ILE A 58 -9.28 8.64 -2.28
C ILE A 58 -10.00 9.94 -1.93
N GLN A 59 -10.21 10.84 -2.90
CA GLN A 59 -10.96 12.08 -2.69
C GLN A 59 -12.39 11.83 -2.23
N LYS A 60 -13.10 10.85 -2.81
CA LYS A 60 -14.45 10.45 -2.37
C LYS A 60 -14.45 9.93 -0.94
N CYS A 61 -13.46 9.12 -0.56
CA CYS A 61 -13.34 8.57 0.79
C CYS A 61 -13.15 9.66 1.86
N TYR A 62 -12.40 10.73 1.56
CA TYR A 62 -12.20 11.83 2.49
C TYR A 62 -13.30 12.90 2.44
N ALA A 63 -14.06 13.00 1.34
CA ALA A 63 -15.25 13.85 1.25
C ALA A 63 -16.44 13.31 2.06
N ASN A 64 -16.56 11.98 2.17
CA ASN A 64 -17.58 11.29 2.96
C ASN A 64 -16.91 10.44 4.05
N PRO A 65 -16.54 11.05 5.20
CA PRO A 65 -15.86 10.30 6.25
C PRO A 65 -16.73 9.12 6.69
N PRO A 66 -16.15 7.92 6.86
CA PRO A 66 -16.90 6.74 7.26
C PRO A 66 -17.60 6.99 8.60
N SER A 67 -18.85 6.53 8.71
CA SER A 67 -19.68 6.66 9.92
C SER A 67 -19.13 5.90 11.14
N HIS A 68 -18.04 5.16 10.99
CA HIS A 68 -17.36 4.46 12.06
C HIS A 68 -15.83 4.63 11.96
N PRO A 69 -15.15 5.05 13.04
CA PRO A 69 -13.69 5.10 13.05
C PRO A 69 -13.13 3.68 13.03
N ARG A 70 -12.10 3.46 12.20
CA ARG A 70 -11.26 2.24 12.20
C ARG A 70 -10.21 2.33 13.28
#